data_AF-A0A510UNC8-F1
#
_entry.id   AF-A0A510UNC8-F1
#
_cell.length_a   1.000
_cell.length_b   1.000
_cell.length_c   1.000
_cell.angle_alpha   90.00
_cell.angle_beta   90.00
_cell.angle_gamma   90.00
#
_symmetry.space_group_name_H-M   'P 1'
#
loop_
_entity.id
_entity.type
_entity.pdbx_description
1 polymer ?
#
loop_
_entity_poly.entity_id
_entity_poly.type
_entity_poly.pdbx_seq_one_letter_code
_entity_poly.pdbx_strand_id
1 'polypeptide(L)' 'MDKWDFYKDNAGKWRWTRTASNGAIVGSSSQGYVNKSDCEDNARRHGWNG' A
#
# COMPACT_ATOMS: atom_id res chain seq x y z
N MET A 1 6.57 -5.67 13.84
CA MET A 1 6.91 -4.79 12.70
C MET A 1 5.65 -4.58 11.88
N ASP A 2 5.57 -3.46 11.16
CA ASP A 2 4.41 -3.17 10.32
C ASP A 2 4.43 -4.06 9.07
N LYS A 3 3.26 -4.55 8.68
CA LYS A 3 3.06 -5.32 7.46
C LYS A 3 2.56 -4.40 6.35
N TRP A 4 3.15 -4.53 5.17
CA TRP A 4 2.72 -3.83 3.97
C TRP A 4 2.17 -4.84 2.97
N ASP A 5 0.92 -4.66 2.57
CA ASP A 5 0.26 -5.50 1.57
C ASP A 5 0.02 -4.70 0.31
N PHE A 6 0.34 -5.28 -0.85
CA PHE A 6 0.09 -4.72 -2.17
C PHE A 6 -0.86 -5.62 -2.95
N TYR A 7 -1.97 -5.07 -3.43
CA TYR A 7 -3.02 -5.86 -4.08
C TYR A 7 -3.70 -5.06 -5.19
N LYS A 8 -4.46 -5.74 -6.05
CA LYS A 8 -5.36 -5.10 -7.01
C LYS A 8 -6.78 -5.02 -6.45
N ASP A 9 -7.40 -3.85 -6.56
CA ASP A 9 -8.82 -3.68 -6.26
C ASP A 9 -9.72 -4.23 -7.38
N ASN A 10 -11.04 -4.16 -7.19
CA ASN A 10 -12.03 -4.63 -8.16
C ASN A 10 -11.97 -3.90 -9.52
N ALA A 11 -11.36 -2.71 -9.57
CA ALA A 11 -11.13 -1.96 -10.80
C ALA A 11 -9.78 -2.31 -11.48
N GLY A 12 -9.07 -3.33 -10.96
CA GLY A 12 -7.78 -3.76 -11.45
C GLY A 12 -6.63 -2.81 -11.11
N LYS A 13 -6.85 -1.84 -10.21
CA LYS A 13 -5.85 -0.85 -9.81
C LYS A 13 -5.08 -1.34 -8.60
N TRP A 14 -3.76 -1.11 -8.60
CA TRP A 14 -2.90 -1.39 -7.47
C TRP A 14 -3.18 -0.47 -6.29
N ARG A 15 -3.17 -1.05 -5.10
CA ARG A 15 -3.32 -0.39 -3.81
C ARG A 15 -2.34 -0.97 -2.81
N TRP A 16 -2.07 -0.20 -1.76
CA TRP A 16 -1.31 -0.67 -0.61
C TRP A 16 -2.05 -0.40 0.69
N THR A 17 -1.80 -1.24 1.69
CA THR A 17 -2.21 -1.03 3.09
C THR A 17 -1.05 -1.31 4.02
N ARG A 18 -0.94 -0.50 5.07
CA ARG A 18 0.02 -0.67 6.16
C ARG A 18 -0.73 -1.07 7.41
N THR A 19 -0.40 -2.25 7.92
CA THR A 19 -0.98 -2.81 9.14
C THR A 19 0.07 -2.78 10.25
N ALA A 20 -0.21 -2.11 11.36
CA ALA A 20 0.65 -2.11 12.52
C ALA A 20 0.70 -3.50 13.18
N SER A 21 1.69 -3.75 14.03
CA SER A 21 1.84 -5.05 14.69
C SER A 21 0.66 -5.45 15.59
N ASN A 22 -0.18 -4.50 15.99
CA ASN A 22 -1.42 -4.74 16.73
C ASN A 22 -2.63 -5.08 15.83
N GLY A 23 -2.42 -5.22 14.51
CA GLY A 23 -3.48 -5.52 13.54
C GLY A 23 -4.26 -4.30 13.04
N ALA A 24 -3.99 -3.09 13.56
CA ALA A 24 -4.66 -1.89 13.10
C ALA A 24 -4.13 -1.45 11.73
N ILE A 25 -5.02 -1.08 10.80
CA ILE A 25 -4.63 -0.42 9.55
C ILE A 25 -4.27 1.04 9.91
N VAL A 26 -3.01 1.39 9.70
CA VAL A 26 -2.46 2.72 10.03
C VAL A 26 -2.11 3.54 8.78
N GLY A 27 -2.29 2.96 7.59
CA GLY A 27 -2.14 3.67 6.33
C GLY A 27 -2.70 2.87 5.16
N SER A 28 -3.13 3.58 4.12
CA SER A 28 -3.57 2.99 2.86
C SER A 28 -3.32 3.95 1.71
N SER A 29 -3.28 3.40 0.50
CA SER A 29 -3.22 4.20 -0.73
C SER A 29 -4.48 5.08 -0.85
N SER A 30 -4.29 6.38 -1.07
CA SER A 30 -5.40 7.33 -1.29
C SER A 30 -6.07 7.21 -2.66
N GLN A 31 -5.43 6.51 -3.60
CA GLN A 31 -5.89 6.30 -4.97
C GLN A 31 -5.44 4.93 -5.49
N GLY A 32 -6.06 4.46 -6.58
CA GLY A 32 -5.67 3.24 -7.28
C GLY A 32 -4.68 3.54 -8.42
N TYR A 33 -3.60 2.77 -8.50
CA TYR A 33 -2.54 2.94 -9.51
C TYR A 33 -2.66 1.92 -10.65
N VAL A 34 -2.32 2.32 -11.88
CA VAL A 34 -2.29 1.38 -13.01
C VAL A 34 -1.11 0.42 -12.90
N ASN A 35 0.07 0.94 -12.53
CA ASN A 35 1.29 0.17 -12.40
C ASN A 35 1.62 -0.12 -10.93
N LYS A 36 2.23 -1.28 -10.69
CA LYS A 36 2.67 -1.66 -9.34
C LYS A 36 3.79 -0.74 -8.83
N SER A 37 4.71 -0.35 -9.71
CA SER A 37 5.82 0.57 -9.40
C SER A 37 5.32 1.90 -8.85
N ASP A 38 4.28 2.48 -9.46
CA ASP A 38 3.73 3.77 -9.03
C ASP A 38 3.08 3.66 -7.63
N CYS A 39 2.43 2.52 -7.36
CA CYS A 39 1.87 2.19 -6.06
C CYS A 39 2.96 2.02 -4.99
N GLU A 40 4.05 1.33 -5.35
CA GLU A 40 5.22 1.15 -4.52
C GLU A 40 5.94 2.47 -4.22
N ASP A 41 6.11 3.35 -5.20
CA ASP A 41 6.68 4.69 -5.01
C ASP A 41 5.85 5.54 -4.07
N ASN A 42 4.51 5.47 -4.17
CA ASN A 42 3.65 6.11 -3.20
C ASN A 42 3.85 5.51 -1.81
N ALA A 43 3.87 4.19 -1.66
CA ALA A 43 4.14 3.55 -0.37
C ALA A 43 5.49 3.99 0.23
N ARG A 44 6.54 4.15 -0.60
CA ARG A 44 7.86 4.66 -0.16
C ARG A 44 7.77 6.06 0.44
N ARG A 45 7.01 6.96 -0.18
CA ARG A 45 6.73 8.30 0.36
C ARG A 45 6.00 8.26 1.71
N HIS A 46 5.31 7.16 2.00
CA HIS A 46 4.62 6.92 3.27
C HIS A 46 5.39 6.01 4.25
N GLY A 47 6.66 5.70 3.95
CA GLY A 47 7.57 5.00 4.87
C GLY A 47 7.79 3.51 4.59
N TRP A 48 7.38 3.00 3.43
CA TRP A 48 7.75 1.64 3.00
C TRP A 48 9.17 1.62 2.41
N ASN A 49 10.00 0.64 2.81
CA ASN A 49 11.41 0.61 2.41
C ASN A 49 11.79 -0.54 1.46
N GLY A 50 10.84 -1.37 1.03
CA GLY A 50 11.11 -2.59 0.27
C GLY A 50 11.11 -3.81 1.16
#